data_AF-A0AA96GSP6-F1
#
_entry.id   AF-A0AA96GSP6-F1
#
_cell.length_a   1.000
_cell.length_b   1.000
_cell.length_c   1.000
_cell.angle_alpha   90.00
_cell.angle_beta   90.00
_cell.angle_gamma   90.00
#
_symmetry.space_group_name_H-M   'P 1'
#
loop_
_entity.id
_entity.type
_entity.pdbx_description
1 polymer ?
#
loop_
_entity_poly.entity_id
_entity_poly.type
_entity_poly.pdbx_seq_one_letter_code
_entity_poly.pdbx_strand_id
1 'polypeptide(L)'
;MSEGNYLVEQLTQRVLEAARHGQWDQVIVLYGQRLSQGPQQSLSLPTIQALMESDQWLLARVKEVQAAINQQLNDIQDQRRKLGVLKRQWGEDPTSPVRHLLTI
;
A
#
# COMPACT_ATOMS: atom_id res chain seq x y z
N MET A 1 25.26 14.80 -23.21
CA MET A 1 24.56 13.90 -22.27
C MET A 1 24.05 12.71 -23.08
N SER A 2 24.27 11.47 -22.63
CA SER A 2 23.81 10.27 -23.34
C SER A 2 22.28 10.16 -23.24
N GLU A 3 21.60 9.80 -24.33
CA GLU A 3 20.14 9.59 -24.38
C GLU A 3 19.63 8.64 -23.29
N GLY A 4 20.48 7.71 -22.87
CA GLY A 4 20.19 6.78 -21.81
C GLY A 4 19.90 7.44 -20.44
N ASN A 5 20.73 8.40 -20.01
CA ASN A 5 20.57 9.06 -18.72
C ASN A 5 19.19 9.74 -18.62
N TYR A 6 18.75 10.35 -19.72
CA TYR A 6 17.46 11.03 -19.80
C TYR A 6 16.29 10.04 -19.63
N LEU A 7 16.39 8.84 -20.19
CA LEU A 7 15.33 7.84 -20.08
C LEU A 7 15.19 7.29 -18.66
N VAL A 8 16.30 7.01 -17.96
CA VAL A 8 16.28 6.51 -16.57
C VAL A 8 15.70 7.57 -15.62
N GLU A 9 16.10 8.83 -15.80
CA GLU A 9 15.56 9.94 -15.03
C GLU A 9 14.06 10.15 -15.28
N GLN A 10 13.62 10.10 -16.54
CA GLN A 10 12.19 10.15 -16.88
C GLN A 10 11.38 9.02 -16.24
N LEU A 11 11.86 7.77 -16.35
CA LEU A 11 11.20 6.63 -15.75
C LEU A 11 11.11 6.79 -14.23
N THR A 12 12.17 7.29 -13.60
CA THR A 12 12.18 7.57 -12.15
C THR A 12 11.14 8.62 -11.78
N GLN A 13 11.05 9.74 -12.51
CA GLN A 13 10.04 10.76 -12.22
C GLN A 13 8.60 10.21 -12.37
N ARG A 14 8.34 9.41 -13.40
CA ARG A 14 7.03 8.78 -13.61
C ARG A 14 6.70 7.76 -12.51
N VAL A 15 7.69 7.01 -12.02
CA VAL A 15 7.51 6.11 -10.86
C VAL A 15 7.11 6.91 -9.63
N LEU A 16 7.81 8.03 -9.35
CA LEU A 16 7.53 8.87 -8.19
C LEU A 16 6.12 9.48 -8.28
N GLU A 17 5.71 9.95 -9.45
CA GLU A 17 4.38 10.49 -9.69
C GLU A 17 3.29 9.43 -9.50
N ALA A 18 3.45 8.26 -10.12
CA ALA A 18 2.50 7.14 -9.94
C ALA A 18 2.38 6.73 -8.46
N ALA A 19 3.50 6.70 -7.72
CA ALA A 19 3.51 6.40 -6.29
C ALA A 19 2.80 7.47 -5.45
N ARG A 20 2.92 8.76 -5.81
CA ARG A 20 2.17 9.85 -5.15
C ARG A 20 0.66 9.71 -5.36
N HIS A 21 0.24 9.25 -6.53
CA HIS A 21 -1.16 9.01 -6.84
C HIS A 21 -1.67 7.62 -6.41
N GLY A 22 -0.83 6.79 -5.79
CA GLY A 22 -1.22 5.45 -5.33
C GLY A 22 -1.45 4.44 -6.45
N GLN A 23 -0.91 4.69 -7.65
CA GLN A 23 -1.04 3.84 -8.83
C GLN A 23 0.00 2.70 -8.79
N TRP A 24 -0.12 1.78 -7.84
CA TRP A 24 0.92 0.78 -7.54
C TRP A 24 1.20 -0.20 -8.68
N ASP A 25 0.20 -0.60 -9.46
CA ASP A 25 0.40 -1.44 -10.65
C ASP A 25 1.29 -0.75 -11.68
N GLN A 26 1.09 0.56 -11.86
CA GLN A 26 1.89 1.37 -12.77
C GLN A 26 3.31 1.58 -12.24
N VAL A 27 3.48 1.73 -10.92
CA VAL A 27 4.81 1.76 -10.26
C VAL A 27 5.60 0.50 -10.60
N ILE A 28 4.99 -0.70 -10.50
CA ILE A 28 5.65 -1.97 -10.80
C ILE A 28 6.11 -2.02 -12.27
N VAL A 29 5.23 -1.65 -13.20
CA VAL A 29 5.54 -1.66 -14.64
C VAL A 29 6.69 -0.71 -14.96
N LEU A 30 6.63 0.53 -14.48
CA LEU A 30 7.66 1.55 -14.73
C LEU A 30 9.00 1.19 -14.08
N TYR A 31 8.98 0.61 -12.88
CA TYR A 31 10.20 0.18 -12.20
C TYR A 31 10.85 -1.02 -12.93
N GLY A 32 10.05 -1.96 -13.43
CA GLY A 32 10.53 -3.04 -14.29
C GLY A 32 11.17 -2.53 -15.58
N GLN A 33 10.57 -1.51 -16.21
CA GLN A 33 11.15 -0.84 -17.37
C GLN A 33 12.50 -0.17 -17.04
N ARG A 34 12.60 0.50 -15.89
CA ARG A 34 13.87 1.10 -15.42
C ARG A 34 14.96 0.05 -15.19
N LEU A 35 14.63 -1.08 -14.56
CA LEU A 35 15.57 -2.19 -14.35
C LEU A 35 16.03 -2.81 -15.68
N SER A 36 15.14 -2.89 -16.68
CA SER A 36 15.47 -3.43 -18.00
C SER A 36 16.48 -2.57 -18.79
N GLN A 37 16.67 -1.29 -18.42
CA GLN A 37 17.73 -0.45 -18.99
C GLN A 37 19.13 -0.90 -18.55
N GLY A 38 19.23 -1.72 -17.50
CA GLY A 38 20.46 -2.38 -17.05
C GLY A 38 21.60 -1.42 -16.67
N PRO A 39 22.78 -1.96 -16.33
CA PRO A 39 24.00 -1.16 -16.13
C PRO A 39 24.60 -0.64 -17.46
N GLN A 40 23.85 -0.66 -18.56
CA GLN A 40 24.33 -0.34 -19.91
C GLN A 40 24.65 1.15 -20.11
N GLN A 41 24.37 1.98 -19.11
CA GLN A 41 24.60 3.42 -19.15
C GLN A 41 25.56 3.84 -18.05
N SER A 42 26.69 4.43 -18.46
CA SER A 42 27.56 5.16 -17.54
C SER A 42 26.84 6.40 -17.04
N LEU A 43 26.13 6.24 -15.92
CA LEU A 43 25.48 7.33 -15.21
C LEU A 43 26.54 8.18 -14.49
N SER A 44 26.27 9.48 -14.38
CA SER A 44 27.11 10.35 -13.58
C SER A 44 26.91 10.05 -12.08
N LEU A 45 27.94 10.24 -11.25
CA LEU A 45 27.83 10.06 -9.81
C LEU A 45 26.68 10.88 -9.18
N PRO A 46 26.45 12.15 -9.56
CA PRO A 46 25.27 12.90 -9.11
C PRO A 46 23.94 12.25 -9.51
N THR A 47 23.81 11.74 -10.73
CA THR A 47 22.61 11.03 -11.18
C THR A 47 22.36 9.78 -10.35
N ILE A 48 23.41 9.01 -10.05
CA ILE A 48 23.29 7.81 -9.21
C ILE A 48 22.79 8.18 -7.81
N GLN A 49 23.32 9.24 -7.20
CA GLN A 49 22.89 9.72 -5.89
C GLN A 49 21.41 10.12 -5.89
N ALA A 50 20.97 10.92 -6.87
CA ALA A 50 19.58 11.34 -7.00
C ALA A 50 18.61 10.15 -7.19
N LEU A 51 19.04 9.14 -7.94
CA LEU A 51 18.28 7.90 -8.12
C LEU A 51 18.17 7.11 -6.81
N MET A 52 19.25 7.00 -6.03
CA MET A 52 19.23 6.33 -4.73
C MET A 52 18.30 7.04 -3.74
N GLU A 53 18.31 8.37 -3.69
CA GLU A 53 17.40 9.15 -2.85
C GLU A 53 15.93 8.93 -3.26
N SER A 54 15.67 8.91 -4.56
CA SER A 54 14.33 8.61 -5.11
C SER A 54 13.86 7.20 -4.71
N ASP A 55 14.75 6.21 -4.76
CA ASP A 55 14.47 4.83 -4.38
C ASP A 55 14.22 4.70 -2.87
N GLN A 56 14.98 5.41 -2.03
CA GLN A 56 14.73 5.46 -0.59
C GLN A 56 13.36 6.06 -0.26
N TRP A 57 13.00 7.15 -0.93
CA TRP A 57 11.68 7.76 -0.78
C TRP A 57 10.57 6.79 -1.18
N LEU A 58 10.72 6.10 -2.32
CA LEU A 58 9.73 5.12 -2.79
C LEU A 58 9.55 3.97 -1.80
N LEU A 59 10.65 3.45 -1.26
CA LEU A 59 10.62 2.40 -0.24
C LEU A 59 9.90 2.85 1.04
N ALA A 60 10.15 4.08 1.49
CA ALA A 60 9.44 4.64 2.63
C ALA A 60 7.93 4.71 2.36
N ARG A 61 7.55 5.20 1.17
CA ARG A 61 6.13 5.31 0.79
C ARG A 61 5.44 3.96 0.69
N VAL A 62 6.11 2.93 0.14
CA VAL A 62 5.58 1.57 0.09
C VAL A 62 5.32 1.02 1.50
N LYS A 63 6.24 1.25 2.45
CA LYS A 63 6.08 0.82 3.84
C LYS A 63 4.88 1.49 4.51
N GLU A 64 4.68 2.78 4.30
CA GLU A 64 3.51 3.51 4.82
C GLU A 64 2.19 2.92 4.31
N VAL A 65 2.13 2.62 3.02
CA VAL A 65 0.94 2.05 2.38
C VAL A 65 0.69 0.63 2.88
N GLN A 66 1.73 -0.19 3.01
CA GLN A 66 1.62 -1.53 3.60
C GLN A 66 1.11 -1.48 5.05
N ALA A 67 1.59 -0.53 5.85
CA ALA A 67 1.10 -0.33 7.21
C ALA A 67 -0.39 0.05 7.23
N ALA A 68 -0.82 0.95 6.35
CA ALA A 68 -2.22 1.35 6.23
C ALA A 68 -3.13 0.17 5.81
N ILE A 69 -2.69 -0.63 4.83
CA ILE A 69 -3.44 -1.84 4.39
C ILE A 69 -3.56 -2.83 5.55
N ASN A 70 -2.46 -3.09 6.27
CA ASN A 70 -2.48 -4.01 7.41
C ASN A 70 -3.44 -3.53 8.51
N GLN A 71 -3.48 -2.23 8.79
CA GLN A 71 -4.43 -1.66 9.74
C GLN A 71 -5.88 -1.91 9.29
N GLN A 72 -6.19 -1.62 8.03
CA GLN A 72 -7.53 -1.85 7.48
C GLN A 72 -7.95 -3.33 7.54
N LEU A 73 -7.03 -4.25 7.25
CA LEU A 73 -7.30 -5.69 7.35
C LEU A 73 -7.61 -6.11 8.80
N ASN A 74 -6.88 -5.58 9.77
CA ASN A 74 -7.15 -5.84 11.19
C ASN A 74 -8.51 -5.28 11.62
N ASP A 75 -8.85 -4.06 11.20
CA ASP A 75 -10.13 -3.43 11.50
C ASP A 75 -11.29 -4.25 10.93
N ILE A 76 -11.18 -4.74 9.69
CA ILE A 76 -12.18 -5.61 9.05
C ILE A 76 -12.33 -6.93 9.81
N GLN A 77 -11.23 -7.54 10.26
CA GLN A 77 -11.27 -8.77 11.06
C GLN A 77 -11.98 -8.56 12.40
N ASP A 78 -11.72 -7.45 13.07
CA ASP A 78 -12.38 -7.10 14.33
C ASP A 78 -13.87 -6.80 14.13
N GLN A 79 -14.23 -6.11 13.05
CA GLN A 79 -15.64 -5.92 12.68
C GLN A 79 -16.33 -7.26 12.43
N ARG A 80 -15.70 -8.17 11.68
CA ARG A 80 -16.23 -9.51 11.43
C ARG A 80 -16.40 -10.30 12.73
N ARG A 81 -15.45 -10.21 13.67
CA ARG A 81 -15.54 -10.83 15.00
C ARG A 81 -16.73 -10.28 15.79
N LYS A 82 -16.89 -8.95 15.84
CA LYS A 82 -18.01 -8.28 16.52
C LYS A 82 -19.36 -8.69 15.92
N LEU A 83 -19.49 -8.70 14.60
CA LEU A 83 -20.69 -9.18 13.92
C LEU A 83 -21.00 -10.64 14.23
N GLY A 84 -19.98 -11.51 14.32
CA GLY A 84 -20.15 -12.90 14.72
C GLY A 84 -20.62 -13.08 16.17
N VAL A 85 -20.24 -12.18 17.08
CA VAL A 85 -20.76 -12.16 18.46
C VAL A 85 -22.22 -11.71 18.47
N LEU A 86 -22.54 -10.60 17.81
CA LEU A 86 -23.92 -10.09 17.71
C LEU A 86 -24.87 -11.11 17.09
N LYS A 87 -24.45 -11.80 16.02
CA LYS A 87 -25.25 -12.85 15.38
C LYS A 87 -25.56 -14.01 16.32
N ARG A 88 -24.63 -14.39 17.20
CA ARG A 88 -24.88 -15.44 18.21
C ARG A 88 -25.85 -14.95 19.28
N GLN A 89 -25.67 -13.72 19.76
CA GLN A 89 -26.58 -13.09 20.73
C GLN A 89 -28.01 -12.94 20.20
N TRP A 90 -28.20 -12.82 18.89
CA TRP A 90 -29.54 -12.73 18.26
C TRP A 90 -30.06 -14.08 17.72
N GLY A 91 -29.18 -15.05 17.49
CA GLY A 91 -29.50 -16.35 16.88
C GLY A 91 -29.72 -17.48 17.88
N GLU A 92 -29.32 -17.32 19.13
CA GLU A 92 -29.62 -18.24 20.24
C GLU A 92 -30.77 -17.68 21.10
N ASP A 93 -31.99 -17.63 20.56
CA ASP A 93 -33.20 -18.07 21.29
C ASP A 93 -34.49 -17.99 20.44
N PRO A 94 -35.18 -19.12 20.21
CA PRO A 94 -36.62 -19.10 19.93
C PRO A 94 -37.48 -19.31 21.19
N THR A 95 -36.93 -19.49 22.41
CA THR A 95 -37.75 -19.93 23.56
C THR A 95 -37.53 -19.26 24.91
N SER A 96 -36.67 -18.26 25.07
CA SER A 96 -36.58 -17.54 26.35
C SER A 96 -37.34 -16.21 26.32
N PRO A 97 -38.45 -16.07 27.09
CA PRO A 97 -39.14 -14.80 27.18
C PRO A 97 -38.23 -13.79 27.89
N VAL A 98 -37.99 -12.66 27.21
CA VAL A 98 -37.33 -11.48 27.78
C VAL A 98 -38.17 -11.00 28.97
N ARG A 99 -37.86 -11.51 30.17
CA ARG A 99 -38.38 -10.95 31.42
C ARG A 99 -37.68 -9.62 31.65
N HIS A 100 -38.26 -8.55 31.09
CA HIS A 100 -38.11 -7.22 31.65
C HIS A 100 -38.77 -7.21 33.04
N LEU A 101 -38.02 -7.61 34.08
CA LEU A 101 -38.39 -7.27 35.45
C LEU A 101 -38.08 -5.78 35.65
N LEU A 102 -39.03 -4.94 35.24
CA LEU A 102 -39.23 -3.64 35.83
C LEU A 102 -39.78 -3.88 37.25
N THR A 103 -38.88 -3.92 38.22
CA THR A 103 -39.25 -3.80 39.62
C THR A 103 -39.50 -2.32 39.89
N ILE A 104 -40.77 -1.94 40.08
CA ILE A 104 -41.18 -0.72 40.76
C ILE A 104 -41.39 -1.08 42.23
#